data_AF-A0A4U8Z456-F1
#
_entry.id   AF-A0A4U8Z456-F1
#
_cell.length_a   1.000
_cell.length_b   1.000
_cell.length_c   1.000
_cell.angle_alpha   90.00
_cell.angle_beta   90.00
_cell.angle_gamma   90.00
#
_symmetry.space_group_name_H-M   'P 1'
#
loop_
_entity.id
_entity.type
_entity.pdbx_description
1 polymer ?
#
loop_
_entity_poly.entity_id
_entity_poly.type
_entity_poly.pdbx_seq_one_letter_code
_entity_poly.pdbx_strand_id
1 'polypeptide(L)'
;MALPTLDVTPGSGATINTLPNAPAVTASSISVALATDQAAIAVTASALPLPTGAATAANQTAEISSLAAILSAIQSGDAAISVTDRSGYINGGVASATVQSIGTQGWVPGDTLTLPMSAGVSSPAVLNVQSTQLGAVPTLVNAGSGGTNGAVTLTGTTGTGTRFTLSGTIAGGVLTAIGSISVAGNYTVNPTNLASEPVTGGGLTGAVVNLKMAILALGVTTPGVYAAPVTNPVTPTSTSGSGVGATVNLATFTPLSTQVATSNAGRQYLAIRNESASANLGVSLSGAAAFGSLGTTTFYPSGGGYEWAANRVPSNAISVIGQVAFQQFTAWEG
;
A
#
# COMPACT_ATOMS: atom_id res chain seq x y z
N MET A 1 71.73 46.07 -18.78
CA MET A 1 72.96 45.61 -19.46
C MET A 1 72.69 45.67 -20.95
N ALA A 2 73.50 46.39 -21.71
CA ALA A 2 73.37 46.46 -23.16
C ALA A 2 73.68 45.07 -23.75
N LEU A 3 72.81 44.58 -24.64
CA LEU A 3 73.07 43.36 -25.39
C LEU A 3 74.15 43.64 -26.45
N PRO A 4 75.13 42.74 -26.66
CA PRO A 4 76.14 42.93 -27.68
C PRO A 4 75.50 42.91 -29.08
N THR A 5 75.74 43.95 -29.88
CA THR A 5 75.51 43.95 -31.32
C THR A 5 76.62 43.18 -32.01
N LEU A 6 76.25 42.18 -32.81
CA LEU A 6 77.15 41.41 -33.65
C LEU A 6 76.92 41.78 -35.11
N ASP A 7 77.90 42.43 -35.73
CA ASP A 7 77.87 42.71 -37.17
C ASP A 7 78.20 41.44 -37.94
N VAL A 8 77.26 40.95 -38.75
CA VAL A 8 77.47 39.84 -39.66
C VAL A 8 77.52 40.33 -41.10
N THR A 9 78.67 40.16 -41.75
CA THR A 9 78.85 40.44 -43.18
C THR A 9 78.14 39.35 -44.02
N PRO A 10 77.21 39.70 -44.92
CA PRO A 10 76.55 38.74 -45.79
C PRO A 10 77.56 37.94 -46.64
N GLY A 11 77.47 36.60 -46.61
CA GLY A 11 78.31 35.70 -47.41
C GLY A 11 79.52 35.08 -46.70
N SER A 12 79.77 35.39 -45.42
CA SER A 12 80.92 34.85 -44.68
C SER A 12 80.77 33.41 -44.17
N GLY A 13 79.60 32.78 -44.35
CA GLY A 13 79.34 31.41 -43.88
C GLY A 13 79.26 31.26 -42.35
N ALA A 14 79.21 32.35 -41.59
CA ALA A 14 79.07 32.30 -40.13
C ALA A 14 77.67 31.80 -39.73
N THR A 15 77.56 30.57 -39.23
CA THR A 15 76.34 30.02 -38.62
C THR A 15 76.27 30.41 -37.15
N ILE A 16 75.28 31.22 -36.78
CA ILE A 16 74.95 31.51 -35.38
C ILE A 16 74.16 30.31 -34.82
N ASN A 17 74.85 29.46 -34.06
CA ASN A 17 74.22 28.33 -33.37
C ASN A 17 74.04 28.68 -31.88
N THR A 18 72.85 29.15 -31.50
CA THR A 18 72.55 29.58 -30.12
C THR A 18 72.01 28.47 -29.23
N LEU A 19 71.92 27.23 -29.73
CA LEU A 19 71.46 26.09 -28.94
C LEU A 19 72.66 25.38 -28.29
N PRO A 20 72.70 25.23 -26.94
CA PRO A 20 73.90 24.80 -26.22
C PRO A 20 74.39 23.37 -26.53
N ASN A 21 73.69 22.58 -27.36
CA ASN A 21 74.02 21.19 -27.69
C ASN A 21 73.78 20.79 -29.17
N ALA A 22 73.72 21.74 -30.11
CA ALA A 22 73.48 21.39 -31.51
C ALA A 22 74.76 20.83 -32.19
N PRO A 23 74.68 19.72 -32.96
CA PRO A 23 75.82 19.13 -33.66
C PRO A 23 76.53 20.09 -34.61
N ALA A 24 77.85 19.95 -34.77
CA ALA A 24 78.64 20.77 -35.67
C ALA A 24 78.17 20.64 -37.13
N VAL A 25 77.85 21.78 -37.74
CA VAL A 25 77.39 21.87 -39.13
C VAL A 25 78.57 21.60 -40.06
N THR A 26 78.49 20.58 -40.91
CA THR A 26 79.54 20.31 -41.94
C THR A 26 79.25 21.10 -43.22
N ALA A 27 80.26 21.32 -44.06
CA ALA A 27 80.22 22.21 -45.22
C ALA A 27 79.17 21.88 -46.32
N SER A 28 78.41 20.78 -46.18
CA SER A 28 77.31 20.40 -47.08
C SER A 28 75.93 20.51 -46.42
N SER A 29 75.83 21.16 -45.27
CA SER A 29 74.56 21.32 -44.56
C SER A 29 73.83 22.56 -45.07
N ILE A 30 72.57 22.40 -45.48
CA ILE A 30 71.69 23.51 -45.85
C ILE A 30 71.03 24.00 -44.55
N SER A 31 71.24 25.26 -44.19
CA SER A 31 70.56 25.89 -43.06
C SER A 31 69.07 26.00 -43.36
N VAL A 32 68.23 25.16 -42.74
CA VAL A 32 66.77 25.35 -42.78
C VAL A 32 66.41 26.34 -41.68
N ALA A 33 66.13 27.59 -42.07
CA ALA A 33 65.52 28.56 -41.17
C ALA A 33 64.07 28.15 -40.91
N LEU A 34 63.81 27.50 -39.77
CA LEU A 34 62.45 27.36 -39.27
C LEU A 34 61.99 28.74 -38.78
N ALA A 35 61.22 29.44 -39.60
CA ALA A 35 60.55 30.67 -39.17
C ALA A 35 59.56 30.30 -38.06
N THR A 36 59.95 30.49 -36.80
CA THR A 36 59.04 30.34 -35.67
C THR A 36 58.21 31.62 -35.53
N ASP A 37 57.42 31.95 -36.55
CA ASP A 37 56.21 32.74 -36.31
C ASP A 37 55.18 31.78 -35.68
N GLN A 38 55.42 31.43 -34.42
CA GLN A 38 54.47 30.70 -33.60
C GLN A 38 53.47 31.68 -32.98
N ALA A 39 52.84 32.54 -33.79
CA ALA A 39 51.50 32.96 -33.45
C ALA A 39 50.67 31.67 -33.36
N ALA A 40 50.27 31.28 -32.14
CA ALA A 40 49.47 30.10 -31.93
C ALA A 40 48.26 30.18 -32.86
N ILE A 41 48.23 29.36 -33.91
CA ILE A 41 47.06 29.24 -34.77
C ILE A 41 45.96 28.76 -33.83
N ALA A 42 45.01 29.64 -33.54
CA ALA A 42 43.91 29.32 -32.67
C ALA A 42 43.08 28.24 -33.36
N VAL A 43 43.37 26.99 -33.06
CA VAL A 43 42.56 25.84 -33.47
C VAL A 43 41.30 25.90 -32.64
N THR A 44 40.36 26.76 -33.05
CA THR A 44 39.03 26.77 -32.44
C THR A 44 38.32 25.49 -32.86
N ALA A 45 37.53 24.89 -31.96
CA ALA A 45 36.78 23.66 -32.24
C ALA A 45 35.84 23.78 -33.47
N SER A 46 35.57 25.00 -33.95
CA SER A 46 34.81 25.26 -35.18
C SER A 46 35.60 25.00 -36.48
N ALA A 47 36.93 24.98 -36.43
CA ALA A 47 37.80 24.92 -37.60
C ALA A 47 38.27 23.49 -37.95
N LEU A 48 38.10 22.52 -37.05
CA LEU A 48 38.32 21.11 -37.40
C LEU A 48 37.04 20.53 -37.97
N PRO A 49 37.04 20.02 -39.22
CA PRO A 49 35.94 19.18 -39.70
C PRO A 49 35.91 17.93 -38.85
N LEU A 50 35.05 17.93 -37.84
CA LEU A 50 34.79 16.76 -37.05
C LEU A 50 34.05 15.75 -37.95
N PRO A 51 34.39 14.45 -37.87
CA PRO A 51 33.61 13.43 -38.55
C PRO A 51 32.15 13.51 -38.10
N THR A 52 31.23 13.25 -39.03
CA THR A 52 29.80 13.13 -38.73
C THR A 52 29.59 12.17 -37.56
N GLY A 53 28.97 12.66 -36.48
CA GLY A 53 28.77 11.91 -35.24
C GLY A 53 29.74 12.23 -34.10
N ALA A 54 30.70 13.14 -34.28
CA ALA A 54 31.53 13.61 -33.18
C ALA A 54 30.68 14.28 -32.09
N ALA A 55 31.07 14.08 -30.83
CA ALA A 55 30.43 14.68 -29.67
C ALA A 55 30.70 16.19 -29.62
N THR A 56 29.87 16.96 -30.34
CA THR A 56 29.82 18.41 -30.18
C THR A 56 29.05 18.75 -28.90
N ALA A 57 29.28 19.92 -28.31
CA ALA A 57 28.51 20.38 -27.16
C ALA A 57 26.98 20.42 -27.43
N ALA A 58 26.60 20.67 -28.69
CA ALA A 58 25.21 20.62 -29.13
C ALA A 58 24.64 19.20 -29.09
N ASN A 59 25.39 18.20 -29.58
CA ASN A 59 24.97 16.79 -29.54
C ASN A 59 24.83 16.28 -28.10
N GLN A 60 25.79 16.63 -27.22
CA GLN A 60 25.73 16.27 -25.79
C GLN A 60 24.50 16.89 -25.10
N THR A 61 24.17 18.15 -25.40
CA THR A 61 23.00 18.83 -24.84
C THR A 61 21.69 18.17 -25.29
N ALA A 62 21.61 17.77 -26.57
CA ALA A 62 20.46 17.07 -27.12
C ALA A 62 20.30 15.67 -26.49
N GLU A 63 21.39 14.92 -26.32
CA GLU A 63 21.40 13.62 -25.64
C GLU A 63 20.94 13.74 -24.18
N ILE A 64 21.47 14.71 -23.42
CA ILE A 64 21.07 14.95 -22.02
C ILE A 64 19.58 15.29 -21.93
N SER A 65 19.06 16.11 -22.85
CA SER A 65 17.65 16.48 -22.89
C SER A 65 16.75 15.28 -23.22
N SER A 66 17.19 14.40 -24.13
CA SER A 66 16.47 13.15 -24.44
C SER A 66 16.44 12.20 -23.24
N LEU A 67 17.55 12.10 -22.50
CA LEU A 67 17.65 11.24 -21.32
C LEU A 67 16.77 11.76 -20.18
N ALA A 68 16.73 13.08 -19.98
CA ALA A 68 15.85 13.72 -19.00
C ALA A 68 14.36 13.54 -19.35
N ALA A 69 14.00 13.62 -20.63
CA ALA A 69 12.63 13.34 -21.09
C ALA A 69 12.24 11.88 -20.89
N ILE A 70 13.14 10.93 -21.16
CA ILE A 70 12.93 9.50 -20.89
C ILE A 70 12.75 9.26 -19.38
N LEU A 71 13.61 9.85 -18.55
CA LEU A 71 13.51 9.73 -17.09
C LEU A 71 12.20 10.31 -16.57
N SER A 72 11.77 11.46 -17.08
CA SER A 72 10.49 12.08 -16.73
C SER A 72 9.31 11.22 -17.17
N ALA A 73 9.36 10.62 -18.37
CA ALA A 73 8.34 9.71 -18.86
C ALA A 73 8.24 8.45 -17.98
N ILE A 74 9.38 7.85 -17.59
CA ILE A 74 9.43 6.71 -16.67
C ILE A 74 8.83 7.08 -15.32
N GLN A 75 9.24 8.20 -14.72
CA GLN A 75 8.74 8.65 -13.43
C GLN A 75 7.24 8.98 -13.46
N SER A 76 6.74 9.54 -14.57
CA SER A 76 5.31 9.78 -14.77
C SER A 76 4.51 8.50 -14.96
N GLY A 77 5.13 7.47 -15.57
CA GLY A 77 4.56 6.14 -15.72
C GLY A 77 4.58 5.31 -14.43
N ASP A 78 5.58 5.51 -13.56
CA ASP A 78 5.70 4.83 -12.26
C ASP A 78 4.59 5.29 -11.30
N ALA A 79 4.15 6.56 -11.40
CA ALA A 79 2.94 7.03 -10.74
C ALA A 79 1.64 6.42 -11.32
N ALA A 80 1.67 5.94 -12.57
CA ALA A 80 0.56 5.26 -13.25
C ALA A 80 0.58 3.73 -13.08
N ILE A 81 1.70 3.12 -12.66
CA ILE A 81 1.70 1.84 -11.93
C ILE A 81 1.32 2.11 -10.46
N SER A 82 0.37 3.01 -10.24
CA SER A 82 -0.64 2.70 -9.26
C SER A 82 -1.24 1.38 -9.73
N VAL A 83 -0.95 0.28 -9.01
CA VAL A 83 -1.91 -0.81 -8.89
C VAL A 83 -3.17 -0.11 -8.42
N THR A 84 -3.94 0.38 -9.38
CA THR A 84 -5.15 1.12 -9.13
C THR A 84 -6.01 0.05 -8.52
N ASP A 85 -6.08 0.10 -7.20
CA ASP A 85 -7.01 -0.62 -6.35
C ASP A 85 -8.39 -0.19 -6.85
N ARG A 86 -8.79 -0.79 -7.97
CA ARG A 86 -10.08 -0.60 -8.59
C ARG A 86 -11.02 -1.26 -7.62
N SER A 87 -11.52 -0.45 -6.71
CA SER A 87 -12.19 -0.76 -5.46
C SER A 87 -13.21 -1.90 -5.58
N GLY A 88 -12.72 -3.14 -5.57
CA GLY A 88 -13.51 -4.35 -5.82
C GLY A 88 -12.89 -5.64 -5.28
N TYR A 89 -11.88 -5.51 -4.40
CA TYR A 89 -11.17 -6.52 -3.60
C TYR A 89 -10.37 -7.61 -4.33
N ILE A 90 -9.05 -7.44 -4.38
CA ILE A 90 -8.08 -8.53 -4.56
C ILE A 90 -7.65 -8.96 -3.15
N ASN A 91 -8.43 -9.81 -2.48
CA ASN A 91 -8.17 -10.34 -1.14
C ASN A 91 -7.89 -9.27 -0.06
N GLY A 92 -8.93 -8.80 0.64
CA GLY A 92 -8.82 -7.89 1.78
C GLY A 92 -9.34 -8.50 3.09
N GLY A 93 -8.86 -7.99 4.23
CA GLY A 93 -9.36 -8.32 5.56
C GLY A 93 -10.15 -7.14 6.11
N VAL A 94 -11.20 -7.38 6.88
CA VAL A 94 -11.96 -6.32 7.55
C VAL A 94 -11.04 -5.54 8.47
N ALA A 95 -11.01 -4.21 8.32
CA ALA A 95 -10.20 -3.32 9.16
C ALA A 95 -11.05 -2.58 10.19
N SER A 96 -12.33 -2.32 9.87
CA SER A 96 -13.28 -1.74 10.82
C SER A 96 -14.71 -2.19 10.54
N ALA A 97 -15.51 -2.25 11.61
CA ALA A 97 -16.93 -2.56 11.57
C ALA A 97 -17.71 -1.64 12.50
N THR A 98 -18.96 -1.36 12.16
CA THR A 98 -19.86 -0.53 12.97
C THR A 98 -21.16 -1.27 13.24
N VAL A 99 -21.81 -0.98 14.37
CA VAL A 99 -23.10 -1.58 14.73
C VAL A 99 -24.20 -0.90 13.90
N GLN A 100 -24.92 -1.67 13.09
CA GLN A 100 -26.10 -1.19 12.36
C GLN A 100 -27.37 -1.41 13.19
N SER A 101 -27.49 -2.57 13.83
CA SER A 101 -28.57 -2.90 14.74
C SER A 101 -28.01 -3.58 15.97
N ILE A 102 -28.49 -3.16 17.14
CA ILE A 102 -28.06 -3.65 18.45
C ILE A 102 -28.60 -5.06 18.77
N GLY A 103 -29.59 -5.55 18.01
CA GLY A 103 -30.24 -6.82 18.26
C GLY A 103 -30.99 -6.90 19.59
N THR A 104 -31.27 -8.11 20.03
CA THR A 104 -31.78 -8.47 21.34
C THR A 104 -30.66 -8.46 22.38
N GLN A 105 -31.03 -8.10 23.61
CA GLN A 105 -30.13 -7.79 24.73
C GLN A 105 -29.36 -8.99 25.26
N GLY A 106 -28.29 -8.70 26.01
CA GLY A 106 -27.47 -9.72 26.68
C GLY A 106 -25.98 -9.66 26.33
N TRP A 107 -25.57 -8.66 25.55
CA TRP A 107 -24.18 -8.43 25.19
C TRP A 107 -23.34 -8.02 26.38
N VAL A 108 -22.16 -8.62 26.51
CA VAL A 108 -21.12 -8.22 27.45
C VAL A 108 -19.85 -7.81 26.68
N PRO A 109 -19.08 -6.82 27.18
CA PRO A 109 -17.75 -6.55 26.64
C PRO A 109 -16.89 -7.82 26.65
N GLY A 110 -16.19 -8.06 25.55
CA GLY A 110 -15.42 -9.28 25.30
C GLY A 110 -16.17 -10.35 24.50
N ASP A 111 -17.49 -10.25 24.33
CA ASP A 111 -18.23 -11.14 23.44
C ASP A 111 -17.68 -11.06 22.01
N THR A 112 -17.69 -12.19 21.30
CA THR A 112 -17.27 -12.29 19.90
C THR A 112 -18.46 -12.48 18.97
N LEU A 113 -18.36 -11.91 17.77
CA LEU A 113 -19.31 -12.05 16.68
C LEU A 113 -18.56 -12.64 15.48
N THR A 114 -18.89 -13.86 15.08
CA THR A 114 -18.32 -14.49 13.88
C THR A 114 -19.22 -14.21 12.69
N LEU A 115 -18.66 -13.61 11.65
CA LEU A 115 -19.40 -13.27 10.43
C LEU A 115 -19.62 -14.51 9.53
N PRO A 116 -20.64 -14.50 8.66
CA PRO A 116 -20.92 -15.61 7.75
C PRO A 116 -19.80 -15.83 6.74
N MET A 117 -19.60 -17.11 6.39
CA MET A 117 -18.96 -17.46 5.12
C MET A 117 -19.99 -17.31 4.00
N SER A 118 -19.67 -16.51 2.99
CA SER A 118 -20.50 -16.32 1.80
C SER A 118 -19.61 -16.37 0.55
N ALA A 119 -20.20 -16.22 -0.64
CA ALA A 119 -19.44 -16.21 -1.88
C ALA A 119 -18.34 -15.12 -1.82
N GLY A 120 -17.08 -15.52 -2.02
CA GLY A 120 -15.93 -14.64 -1.91
C GLY A 120 -15.40 -14.43 -0.48
N VAL A 121 -15.82 -15.22 0.51
CA VAL A 121 -15.25 -15.22 1.87
C VAL A 121 -14.51 -16.53 2.12
N SER A 122 -13.18 -16.50 2.11
CA SER A 122 -12.33 -17.69 2.35
C SER A 122 -12.15 -17.96 3.84
N SER A 123 -12.21 -16.92 4.67
CA SER A 123 -12.19 -17.03 6.14
C SER A 123 -13.03 -15.90 6.73
N PRO A 124 -13.98 -16.18 7.64
CA PRO A 124 -14.84 -15.15 8.20
C PRO A 124 -14.06 -14.20 9.10
N ALA A 125 -14.51 -12.94 9.17
CA ALA A 125 -14.01 -12.04 10.19
C ALA A 125 -14.62 -12.39 11.55
N VAL A 126 -13.85 -12.19 12.61
CA VAL A 126 -14.31 -12.24 13.99
C VAL A 126 -14.19 -10.85 14.56
N LEU A 127 -15.30 -10.34 15.08
CA LEU A 127 -15.38 -9.06 15.76
C LEU A 127 -15.46 -9.31 17.28
N ASN A 128 -15.05 -8.35 18.09
CA ASN A 128 -15.29 -8.36 19.52
C ASN A 128 -16.09 -7.14 19.97
N VAL A 129 -16.98 -7.32 20.94
CA VAL A 129 -17.68 -6.24 21.63
C VAL A 129 -16.66 -5.54 22.53
N GLN A 130 -16.26 -4.33 22.17
CA GLN A 130 -15.32 -3.54 22.98
C GLN A 130 -16.03 -2.85 24.14
N SER A 131 -17.23 -2.33 23.88
CA SER A 131 -18.05 -1.70 24.89
C SER A 131 -19.54 -1.87 24.62
N THR A 132 -20.31 -1.71 25.69
CA THR A 132 -21.76 -1.82 25.71
C THR A 132 -22.39 -0.56 26.31
N GLN A 133 -23.70 -0.42 26.10
CA GLN A 133 -24.53 0.66 26.65
C GLN A 133 -25.95 0.14 26.93
N LEU A 134 -26.81 0.93 27.58
CA LEU A 134 -28.23 0.62 27.65
C LEU A 134 -28.86 0.65 26.25
N GLY A 135 -29.51 -0.45 25.87
CA GLY A 135 -30.24 -0.59 24.60
C GLY A 135 -31.71 -0.17 24.69
N ALA A 136 -32.27 -0.08 25.90
CA ALA A 136 -33.65 0.32 26.15
C ALA A 136 -33.82 0.89 27.56
N VAL A 137 -34.88 1.67 27.77
CA VAL A 137 -35.24 2.18 29.09
C VAL A 137 -35.39 0.99 30.07
N PRO A 138 -34.66 0.98 31.20
CA PRO A 138 -34.76 -0.09 32.20
C PRO A 138 -36.17 -0.21 32.78
N THR A 139 -36.54 -1.41 33.22
CA THR A 139 -37.79 -1.61 33.95
C THR A 139 -37.54 -1.61 35.46
N LEU A 140 -38.48 -1.07 36.23
CA LEU A 140 -38.36 -1.03 37.68
C LEU A 140 -38.48 -2.44 38.29
N VAL A 141 -37.56 -2.79 39.20
CA VAL A 141 -37.58 -4.07 39.92
C VAL A 141 -37.93 -3.85 41.39
N ASN A 142 -37.34 -2.84 42.02
CA ASN A 142 -37.68 -2.38 43.37
C ASN A 142 -37.70 -0.85 43.37
N ALA A 143 -38.78 -0.28 43.86
CA ALA A 143 -38.98 1.16 43.95
C ALA A 143 -38.06 1.84 44.99
N GLY A 144 -37.51 1.08 45.93
CA GLY A 144 -36.78 1.61 47.07
C GLY A 144 -37.69 2.40 48.03
N SER A 145 -37.08 3.11 48.98
CA SER A 145 -37.79 3.96 49.95
C SER A 145 -36.99 5.19 50.36
N GLY A 146 -37.63 6.13 51.07
CA GLY A 146 -36.98 7.32 51.64
C GLY A 146 -36.75 8.49 50.68
N GLY A 147 -37.24 8.38 49.43
CA GLY A 147 -37.02 9.39 48.41
C GLY A 147 -37.79 10.70 48.66
N THR A 148 -37.31 11.81 48.11
CA THR A 148 -38.05 13.08 48.08
C THR A 148 -38.97 13.12 46.86
N ASN A 149 -40.25 13.48 47.05
CA ASN A 149 -41.21 13.56 45.95
C ASN A 149 -40.76 14.55 44.85
N GLY A 150 -40.96 14.17 43.59
CA GLY A 150 -40.64 15.00 42.43
C GLY A 150 -39.86 14.25 41.34
N ALA A 151 -39.39 15.00 40.35
CA ALA A 151 -38.50 14.49 39.32
C ALA A 151 -37.12 14.17 39.91
N VAL A 152 -36.50 13.09 39.47
CA VAL A 152 -35.19 12.63 39.96
C VAL A 152 -34.30 12.21 38.80
N THR A 153 -32.99 12.42 38.95
CA THR A 153 -31.96 11.78 38.13
C THR A 153 -31.43 10.57 38.88
N LEU A 154 -31.53 9.39 38.27
CA LEU A 154 -31.02 8.14 38.80
C LEU A 154 -29.71 7.78 38.09
N THR A 155 -28.74 7.26 38.83
CA THR A 155 -27.45 6.81 38.28
C THR A 155 -27.22 5.35 38.64
N GLY A 156 -26.78 4.54 37.68
CA GLY A 156 -26.32 3.17 37.95
C GLY A 156 -25.14 3.15 38.94
N THR A 157 -24.92 2.03 39.63
CA THR A 157 -23.92 1.96 40.71
C THR A 157 -22.78 1.00 40.43
N THR A 158 -22.98 0.00 39.56
CA THR A 158 -21.99 -1.03 39.23
C THR A 158 -21.50 -0.93 37.79
N GLY A 159 -20.60 -1.84 37.40
CA GLY A 159 -19.89 -1.81 36.11
C GLY A 159 -18.72 -0.83 36.08
N THR A 160 -17.94 -0.89 35.00
CA THR A 160 -16.77 -0.02 34.75
C THR A 160 -16.98 0.79 33.48
N GLY A 161 -16.62 2.07 33.52
CA GLY A 161 -16.81 3.03 32.43
C GLY A 161 -17.72 4.20 32.83
N THR A 162 -18.37 4.82 31.85
CA THR A 162 -19.39 5.85 32.11
C THR A 162 -20.70 5.17 32.44
N ARG A 163 -21.24 5.44 33.63
CA ARG A 163 -22.50 4.84 34.06
C ARG A 163 -23.70 5.50 33.38
N PHE A 164 -24.78 4.74 33.22
CA PHE A 164 -26.02 5.30 32.70
C PHE A 164 -26.64 6.29 33.70
N THR A 165 -27.42 7.23 33.17
CA THR A 165 -28.33 8.07 33.95
C THR A 165 -29.73 8.04 33.36
N LEU A 166 -30.74 8.03 34.23
CA LEU A 166 -32.15 7.98 33.88
C LEU A 166 -32.87 9.17 34.49
N SER A 167 -33.92 9.64 33.83
CA SER A 167 -34.94 10.45 34.50
C SER A 167 -35.96 9.52 35.18
N GLY A 168 -36.49 9.94 36.32
CA GLY A 168 -37.51 9.21 37.06
C GLY A 168 -38.45 10.13 37.83
N THR A 169 -39.47 9.55 38.45
CA THR A 169 -40.41 10.27 39.32
C THR A 169 -40.58 9.54 40.65
N ILE A 170 -40.35 10.26 41.74
CA ILE A 170 -40.59 9.79 43.09
C ILE A 170 -41.93 10.35 43.58
N ALA A 171 -42.78 9.48 44.11
CA ALA A 171 -44.03 9.88 44.77
C ALA A 171 -44.29 8.93 45.95
N GLY A 172 -44.72 9.49 47.09
CA GLY A 172 -44.90 8.72 48.32
C GLY A 172 -43.59 8.15 48.88
N GLY A 173 -42.45 8.77 48.58
CA GLY A 173 -41.14 8.33 49.06
C GLY A 173 -40.51 7.14 48.32
N VAL A 174 -41.12 6.68 47.23
CA VAL A 174 -40.63 5.55 46.41
C VAL A 174 -40.54 5.94 44.93
N LEU A 175 -39.71 5.25 44.16
CA LEU A 175 -39.63 5.44 42.71
C LEU A 175 -40.86 4.85 42.03
N THR A 176 -41.66 5.69 41.36
CA THR A 176 -42.94 5.28 40.75
C THR A 176 -42.86 5.13 39.23
N ALA A 177 -41.92 5.84 38.59
CA ALA A 177 -41.72 5.77 37.15
C ALA A 177 -40.25 5.97 36.78
N ILE A 178 -39.81 5.25 35.75
CA ILE A 178 -38.57 5.51 35.01
C ILE A 178 -39.00 6.16 33.70
N GLY A 179 -38.50 7.36 33.44
CA GLY A 179 -38.84 8.15 32.26
C GLY A 179 -38.00 7.74 31.05
N SER A 180 -36.93 8.48 30.80
CA SER A 180 -36.04 8.32 29.67
C SER A 180 -34.61 8.01 30.10
N ILE A 181 -33.82 7.45 29.18
CA ILE A 181 -32.36 7.38 29.30
C ILE A 181 -31.82 8.79 29.00
N SER A 182 -31.19 9.42 30.00
CA SER A 182 -30.48 10.68 29.82
C SER A 182 -29.05 10.44 29.31
N VAL A 183 -28.40 9.40 29.81
CA VAL A 183 -27.10 8.90 29.33
C VAL A 183 -27.16 7.38 29.28
N ALA A 184 -26.94 6.76 28.11
CA ALA A 184 -27.02 5.30 27.96
C ALA A 184 -25.85 4.55 28.65
N GLY A 185 -24.80 5.28 29.00
CA GLY A 185 -23.55 4.74 29.53
C GLY A 185 -22.61 4.27 28.43
N ASN A 186 -21.38 3.98 28.82
CA ASN A 186 -20.34 3.37 27.97
C ASN A 186 -19.52 2.48 28.89
N TYR A 187 -19.77 1.17 28.80
CA TYR A 187 -19.26 0.18 29.71
C TYR A 187 -18.17 -0.68 29.07
N THR A 188 -17.00 -0.74 29.70
CA THR A 188 -15.96 -1.73 29.39
C THR A 188 -16.09 -3.00 30.24
N VAL A 189 -16.87 -2.92 31.32
CA VAL A 189 -17.38 -4.07 32.08
C VAL A 189 -18.84 -3.78 32.43
N ASN A 190 -19.74 -4.70 32.06
CA ASN A 190 -21.17 -4.55 32.36
C ASN A 190 -21.44 -4.48 33.87
N PRO A 191 -22.58 -3.91 34.28
CA PRO A 191 -23.11 -4.06 35.63
C PRO A 191 -23.23 -5.54 36.05
N THR A 192 -22.91 -5.85 37.30
CA THR A 192 -22.69 -7.24 37.77
C THR A 192 -23.96 -8.08 37.75
N ASN A 193 -25.11 -7.48 38.04
CA ASN A 193 -26.42 -8.15 37.99
C ASN A 193 -27.39 -7.33 37.15
N LEU A 194 -27.49 -7.67 35.86
CA LEU A 194 -28.37 -6.94 34.94
C LEU A 194 -29.84 -7.01 35.34
N ALA A 195 -30.29 -8.09 36.00
CA ALA A 195 -31.68 -8.22 36.43
C ALA A 195 -32.03 -7.39 37.68
N SER A 196 -31.04 -6.86 38.39
CA SER A 196 -31.22 -6.13 39.65
C SER A 196 -30.07 -5.15 39.89
N GLU A 197 -29.86 -4.22 38.96
CA GLU A 197 -28.84 -3.18 39.12
C GLU A 197 -29.32 -2.15 40.15
N PRO A 198 -28.53 -1.84 41.20
CA PRO A 198 -28.85 -0.76 42.11
C PRO A 198 -28.69 0.61 41.43
N VAL A 199 -29.60 1.52 41.74
CA VAL A 199 -29.54 2.92 41.32
C VAL A 199 -29.54 3.85 42.52
N THR A 200 -28.85 4.98 42.39
CA THR A 200 -28.86 6.06 43.38
C THR A 200 -29.45 7.34 42.80
N GLY A 201 -30.05 8.17 43.67
CA GLY A 201 -30.66 9.44 43.29
C GLY A 201 -31.90 9.75 44.15
N GLY A 202 -32.18 11.04 44.37
CA GLY A 202 -33.39 11.51 45.04
C GLY A 202 -33.60 11.02 46.48
N GLY A 203 -32.56 10.55 47.17
CA GLY A 203 -32.64 10.02 48.53
C GLY A 203 -33.15 8.59 48.65
N LEU A 204 -33.35 7.88 47.54
CA LEU A 204 -33.84 6.50 47.55
C LEU A 204 -32.81 5.53 48.13
N THR A 205 -33.28 4.63 49.00
CA THR A 205 -32.53 3.47 49.49
C THR A 205 -33.11 2.19 48.90
N GLY A 206 -32.28 1.33 48.31
CA GLY A 206 -32.68 0.01 47.82
C GLY A 206 -33.43 -0.01 46.49
N ALA A 207 -33.46 1.09 45.74
CA ALA A 207 -34.03 1.11 44.40
C ALA A 207 -33.17 0.28 43.43
N VAL A 208 -33.80 -0.63 42.69
CA VAL A 208 -33.13 -1.48 41.70
C VAL A 208 -33.92 -1.55 40.39
N VAL A 209 -33.21 -1.71 39.27
CA VAL A 209 -33.78 -1.76 37.92
C VAL A 209 -33.23 -2.96 37.13
N ASN A 210 -34.02 -3.43 36.17
CA ASN A 210 -33.60 -4.46 35.23
C ASN A 210 -33.05 -3.81 33.96
N LEU A 211 -31.78 -4.07 33.69
CA LEU A 211 -31.01 -3.53 32.60
C LEU A 211 -31.05 -4.41 31.36
N LYS A 212 -30.77 -3.74 30.26
CA LYS A 212 -30.91 -4.25 28.92
C LYS A 212 -29.72 -3.73 28.12
N MET A 213 -28.65 -4.53 28.06
CA MET A 213 -27.37 -4.12 27.47
C MET A 213 -27.32 -4.40 25.97
N ALA A 214 -26.79 -3.43 25.23
CA ALA A 214 -26.59 -3.42 23.79
C ALA A 214 -25.12 -3.14 23.44
N ILE A 215 -24.70 -3.55 22.25
CA ILE A 215 -23.37 -3.24 21.71
C ILE A 215 -23.29 -1.73 21.45
N LEU A 216 -22.23 -1.08 21.94
CA LEU A 216 -21.89 0.31 21.60
C LEU A 216 -20.76 0.35 20.56
N ALA A 217 -19.69 -0.41 20.80
CA ALA A 217 -18.51 -0.42 19.93
C ALA A 217 -18.00 -1.84 19.66
N LEU A 218 -17.48 -2.01 18.45
CA LEU A 218 -16.88 -3.25 17.96
C LEU A 218 -15.41 -3.04 17.63
N GLY A 219 -14.60 -4.05 17.90
CA GLY A 219 -13.25 -4.20 17.37
C GLY A 219 -13.19 -5.36 16.39
N VAL A 220 -12.17 -5.36 15.53
CA VAL A 220 -11.86 -6.50 14.68
C VAL A 220 -10.74 -7.29 15.34
N THR A 221 -11.01 -8.53 15.76
CA THR A 221 -9.99 -9.42 16.34
C THR A 221 -9.36 -10.31 15.28
N THR A 222 -10.14 -10.75 14.30
CA THR A 222 -9.65 -11.49 13.12
C THR A 222 -10.24 -10.84 11.87
N PRO A 223 -9.42 -10.24 10.99
CA PRO A 223 -9.91 -9.56 9.78
C PRO A 223 -10.67 -10.44 8.79
N GLY A 224 -10.44 -11.75 8.80
CA GLY A 224 -10.93 -12.66 7.75
C GLY A 224 -10.23 -12.45 6.41
N VAL A 225 -10.72 -13.13 5.38
CA VAL A 225 -10.20 -13.05 4.00
C VAL A 225 -11.37 -12.96 3.03
N TYR A 226 -11.48 -11.81 2.36
CA TYR A 226 -12.58 -11.45 1.47
C TYR A 226 -12.03 -11.15 0.07
N ALA A 227 -12.40 -11.99 -0.89
CA ALA A 227 -12.08 -11.89 -2.31
C ALA A 227 -13.21 -11.22 -3.13
N ALA A 228 -14.33 -10.88 -2.49
CA ALA A 228 -15.43 -10.16 -3.13
C ALA A 228 -16.09 -9.17 -2.15
N PRO A 229 -16.76 -8.12 -2.66
CA PRO A 229 -17.55 -7.21 -1.84
C PRO A 229 -18.64 -7.94 -1.03
N VAL A 230 -18.82 -7.54 0.22
CA VAL A 230 -19.90 -8.05 1.09
C VAL A 230 -21.04 -7.03 1.12
N THR A 231 -22.29 -7.52 1.04
CA THR A 231 -23.46 -6.66 1.19
C THR A 231 -23.73 -6.37 2.66
N ASN A 232 -23.74 -5.09 3.03
CA ASN A 232 -24.15 -4.64 4.36
C ASN A 232 -25.68 -4.44 4.42
N PRO A 233 -26.33 -4.64 5.57
CA PRO A 233 -25.74 -5.11 6.83
C PRO A 233 -25.51 -6.61 6.87
N VAL A 234 -24.51 -7.04 7.64
CA VAL A 234 -24.15 -8.45 7.86
C VAL A 234 -24.67 -8.92 9.20
N THR A 235 -25.37 -10.06 9.21
CA THR A 235 -25.78 -10.74 10.45
C THR A 235 -24.74 -11.79 10.84
N PRO A 236 -24.15 -11.74 12.05
CA PRO A 236 -23.24 -12.77 12.54
C PRO A 236 -23.91 -14.16 12.54
N THR A 237 -23.17 -15.19 12.19
CA THR A 237 -23.66 -16.59 12.24
C THR A 237 -23.59 -17.18 13.63
N SER A 238 -22.67 -16.69 14.46
CA SER A 238 -22.53 -17.14 15.84
C SER A 238 -21.98 -16.03 16.72
N THR A 239 -22.30 -16.14 18.01
CA THR A 239 -21.85 -15.23 19.07
C THR A 239 -21.32 -16.05 20.24
N SER A 240 -20.31 -15.57 20.97
CA SER A 240 -19.92 -16.21 22.24
C SER A 240 -20.83 -15.81 23.40
N GLY A 241 -21.57 -14.72 23.26
CA GLY A 241 -22.47 -14.17 24.26
C GLY A 241 -23.93 -14.55 24.05
N SER A 242 -24.77 -14.09 24.98
CA SER A 242 -26.22 -14.32 24.98
C SER A 242 -27.03 -13.38 24.08
N GLY A 243 -26.38 -12.33 23.53
CA GLY A 243 -27.03 -11.41 22.61
C GLY A 243 -27.33 -12.06 21.26
N VAL A 244 -28.46 -11.71 20.64
CA VAL A 244 -28.90 -12.26 19.34
C VAL A 244 -29.41 -11.15 18.42
N GLY A 245 -29.32 -11.33 17.10
CA GLY A 245 -29.95 -10.42 16.14
C GLY A 245 -29.23 -9.06 15.95
N ALA A 246 -28.00 -8.90 16.44
CA ALA A 246 -27.19 -7.76 16.06
C ALA A 246 -26.85 -7.84 14.57
N THR A 247 -26.77 -6.69 13.90
CA THR A 247 -26.27 -6.59 12.54
C THR A 247 -25.19 -5.52 12.45
N VAL A 248 -24.19 -5.74 11.61
CA VAL A 248 -23.01 -4.89 11.52
C VAL A 248 -22.78 -4.43 10.09
N ASN A 249 -22.18 -3.26 9.92
CA ASN A 249 -21.65 -2.83 8.63
C ASN A 249 -20.13 -2.97 8.65
N LEU A 250 -19.58 -3.64 7.63
CA LEU A 250 -18.14 -3.67 7.36
C LEU A 250 -17.77 -2.39 6.63
N ALA A 251 -16.97 -1.53 7.27
CA ALA A 251 -16.77 -0.17 6.83
C ALA A 251 -15.49 0.00 6.00
N THR A 252 -14.38 -0.61 6.44
CA THR A 252 -13.12 -0.56 5.72
C THR A 252 -12.45 -1.93 5.70
N PHE A 253 -11.62 -2.15 4.69
CA PHE A 253 -10.84 -3.36 4.50
C PHE A 253 -9.39 -2.98 4.23
N THR A 254 -8.46 -3.75 4.78
CA THR A 254 -7.03 -3.65 4.48
C THR A 254 -6.70 -4.71 3.43
N PRO A 255 -6.00 -4.35 2.34
CA PRO A 255 -5.51 -5.36 1.39
C PRO A 255 -4.63 -6.38 2.11
N LEU A 256 -4.87 -7.68 1.90
CA LEU A 256 -3.89 -8.69 2.25
C LEU A 256 -2.77 -8.54 1.22
N SER A 257 -1.65 -7.96 1.65
CA SER A 257 -0.44 -7.96 0.85
C SER A 257 0.02 -9.40 0.63
N THR A 258 -0.44 -10.03 -0.46
CA THR A 258 0.34 -11.09 -1.07
C THR A 258 1.56 -10.40 -1.65
N GLN A 259 2.75 -10.65 -1.08
CA GLN A 259 3.99 -10.19 -1.67
C GLN A 259 4.12 -10.85 -3.05
N VAL A 260 3.72 -10.14 -4.11
CA VAL A 260 3.71 -10.69 -5.48
C VAL A 260 5.13 -10.80 -6.05
N ALA A 261 6.09 -10.10 -5.46
CA ALA A 261 7.51 -10.29 -5.75
C ALA A 261 8.36 -10.03 -4.51
N THR A 262 9.11 -11.05 -4.06
CA THR A 262 10.38 -10.77 -3.40
C THR A 262 11.25 -10.07 -4.44
N SER A 263 11.64 -8.83 -4.19
CA SER A 263 12.60 -8.13 -5.04
C SER A 263 13.93 -8.87 -4.99
N ASN A 264 14.12 -9.81 -5.89
CA ASN A 264 15.44 -10.39 -6.12
C ASN A 264 16.24 -9.28 -6.82
N ALA A 265 17.18 -8.66 -6.11
CA ALA A 265 17.87 -7.43 -6.53
C ALA A 265 18.57 -7.51 -7.92
N GLY A 266 18.61 -8.68 -8.56
CA GLY A 266 19.18 -8.89 -9.90
C GLY A 266 18.18 -9.14 -11.03
N ARG A 267 16.88 -9.40 -10.79
CA ARG A 267 15.89 -9.70 -11.85
C ARG A 267 14.48 -9.30 -11.43
N GLN A 268 13.88 -8.33 -12.12
CA GLN A 268 12.46 -8.05 -12.01
C GLN A 268 11.69 -9.11 -12.82
N TYR A 269 11.00 -10.02 -12.13
CA TYR A 269 10.03 -10.89 -12.77
C TYR A 269 8.64 -10.28 -12.59
N LEU A 270 8.02 -9.86 -13.69
CA LEU A 270 6.61 -9.52 -13.71
C LEU A 270 5.81 -10.83 -13.78
N ALA A 271 5.39 -11.35 -12.63
CA ALA A 271 4.50 -12.50 -12.57
C ALA A 271 3.05 -12.00 -12.66
N ILE A 272 2.43 -12.16 -13.84
CA ILE A 272 0.99 -11.96 -14.00
C ILE A 272 0.31 -13.29 -13.64
N ARG A 273 -0.29 -13.38 -12.45
CA ARG A 273 -1.18 -14.51 -12.14
C ARG A 273 -2.54 -14.24 -12.75
N ASN A 274 -2.94 -15.08 -13.70
CA ASN A 274 -4.30 -15.11 -14.20
C ASN A 274 -5.13 -16.06 -13.33
N GLU A 275 -5.90 -15.53 -12.39
CA GLU A 275 -6.78 -16.33 -11.52
C GLU A 275 -8.24 -16.37 -12.02
N SER A 276 -8.54 -15.80 -13.20
CA SER A 276 -9.88 -15.87 -13.78
C SER A 276 -10.00 -17.06 -14.73
N ALA A 277 -10.68 -18.10 -14.28
CA ALA A 277 -11.03 -19.28 -15.09
C ALA A 277 -12.03 -18.99 -16.25
N SER A 278 -12.42 -17.72 -16.50
CA SER A 278 -13.54 -17.42 -17.39
C SER A 278 -13.47 -16.12 -18.20
N ALA A 279 -12.36 -15.39 -18.19
CA ALA A 279 -12.25 -14.17 -19.00
C ALA A 279 -11.05 -14.28 -19.95
N ASN A 280 -11.35 -14.25 -21.26
CA ASN A 280 -10.36 -14.04 -22.32
C ASN A 280 -9.51 -12.80 -21.97
N LEU A 281 -8.31 -13.04 -21.45
CA LEU A 281 -7.30 -12.02 -21.27
C LEU A 281 -6.73 -11.65 -22.64
N GLY A 282 -7.45 -10.78 -23.34
CA GLY A 282 -6.82 -9.88 -24.30
C GLY A 282 -6.02 -8.84 -23.52
N VAL A 283 -4.89 -9.22 -22.92
CA VAL A 283 -3.91 -8.25 -22.44
C VAL A 283 -3.29 -7.64 -23.69
N SER A 284 -3.91 -6.58 -24.21
CA SER A 284 -3.25 -5.66 -25.12
C SER A 284 -2.22 -4.89 -24.30
N LEU A 285 -0.97 -5.38 -24.30
CA LEU A 285 0.19 -4.54 -23.98
C LEU A 285 0.35 -3.51 -25.12
N SER A 286 -0.60 -2.56 -25.23
CA SER A 286 -0.47 -1.42 -26.12
C SER A 286 0.36 -0.35 -25.40
N GLY A 287 1.63 -0.69 -25.19
CA GLY A 287 2.69 0.20 -24.75
C GLY A 287 3.87 -0.04 -25.68
N ALA A 288 3.75 0.47 -26.91
CA ALA A 288 4.82 0.43 -27.89
C ALA A 288 5.94 1.39 -27.45
N ALA A 289 6.83 0.91 -26.60
CA ALA A 289 8.16 1.47 -26.45
C ALA A 289 9.16 0.33 -26.20
N ALA A 290 9.91 0.01 -27.25
CA ALA A 290 11.20 -0.68 -27.22
C ALA A 290 11.27 -2.19 -26.92
N PHE A 291 10.17 -2.96 -26.91
CA PHE A 291 10.28 -4.42 -27.13
C PHE A 291 10.13 -4.70 -28.62
N GLY A 292 11.25 -5.01 -29.28
CA GLY A 292 11.27 -5.36 -30.71
C GLY A 292 10.19 -6.40 -31.03
N SER A 293 9.48 -6.19 -32.15
CA SER A 293 8.40 -7.01 -32.71
C SER A 293 8.20 -8.37 -32.02
N LEU A 294 7.41 -8.40 -30.95
CA LEU A 294 6.97 -9.66 -30.36
C LEU A 294 6.01 -10.31 -31.35
N GLY A 295 6.39 -11.48 -31.87
CA GLY A 295 5.52 -12.27 -32.72
C GLY A 295 4.18 -12.51 -32.01
N THR A 296 3.08 -12.21 -32.70
CA THR A 296 1.74 -12.47 -32.20
C THR A 296 1.52 -13.98 -32.10
N THR A 297 1.71 -14.56 -30.91
CA THR A 297 1.26 -15.92 -30.65
C THR A 297 -0.21 -15.88 -30.28
N THR A 298 -1.07 -16.11 -31.26
CA THR A 298 -2.51 -16.30 -31.04
C THR A 298 -2.71 -17.64 -30.34
N PHE A 299 -3.07 -17.63 -29.06
CA PHE A 299 -3.57 -18.82 -28.40
C PHE A 299 -4.95 -19.15 -28.99
N TYR A 300 -5.06 -20.28 -29.68
CA TYR A 300 -6.33 -20.75 -30.23
C TYR A 300 -7.30 -21.09 -29.09
N PRO A 301 -8.49 -20.47 -29.03
CA PRO A 301 -9.46 -20.69 -27.95
C PRO A 301 -10.30 -21.97 -28.12
N SER A 302 -10.06 -22.79 -29.15
CA SER A 302 -10.86 -23.97 -29.42
C SER A 302 -10.36 -25.19 -28.64
N GLY A 303 -10.77 -25.30 -27.38
CA GLY A 303 -11.26 -26.51 -26.66
C GLY A 303 -10.72 -27.92 -26.97
N GLY A 304 -9.56 -28.10 -27.58
CA GLY A 304 -8.90 -29.39 -27.71
C GLY A 304 -8.00 -29.62 -26.51
N GLY A 305 -8.39 -30.52 -25.62
CA GLY A 305 -7.56 -30.95 -24.50
C GLY A 305 -6.17 -31.36 -24.99
N TYR A 306 -5.14 -30.85 -24.32
CA TYR A 306 -3.78 -31.36 -24.46
C TYR A 306 -3.75 -32.77 -23.85
N GLU A 307 -3.98 -33.79 -24.68
CA GLU A 307 -3.69 -35.16 -24.29
C GLU A 307 -2.18 -35.36 -24.29
N TRP A 308 -1.65 -35.58 -23.08
CA TRP A 308 -0.24 -35.78 -22.80
C TRP A 308 0.16 -37.21 -23.15
N ALA A 309 0.30 -37.50 -24.45
CA ALA A 309 0.85 -38.75 -24.93
C ALA A 309 2.23 -38.51 -25.58
N ALA A 310 3.27 -38.80 -24.79
CA ALA A 310 4.64 -39.15 -25.18
C ALA A 310 5.41 -38.25 -26.20
N ASN A 311 6.49 -37.65 -25.67
CA ASN A 311 7.74 -37.32 -26.39
C ASN A 311 7.67 -36.39 -27.62
N ARG A 312 7.59 -35.09 -27.35
CA ARG A 312 8.57 -34.04 -27.75
C ARG A 312 7.85 -32.69 -27.68
N VAL A 313 8.33 -31.80 -26.82
CA VAL A 313 8.00 -30.38 -26.94
C VAL A 313 8.65 -29.90 -28.25
N PRO A 314 7.91 -29.32 -29.21
CA PRO A 314 8.52 -28.71 -30.39
C PRO A 314 9.51 -27.63 -29.93
N SER A 315 10.78 -27.83 -30.25
CA SER A 315 11.91 -27.01 -29.81
C SER A 315 11.88 -25.57 -30.32
N ASN A 316 10.91 -25.21 -31.16
CA ASN A 316 10.74 -23.86 -31.69
C ASN A 316 9.86 -22.95 -30.82
N ALA A 317 9.16 -23.45 -29.80
CA ALA A 317 8.40 -22.60 -28.87
C ALA A 317 9.22 -22.12 -27.65
N ILE A 318 10.39 -22.72 -27.40
CA ILE A 318 11.25 -22.44 -26.22
C ILE A 318 12.59 -21.79 -26.62
N SER A 319 12.86 -21.57 -27.92
CA SER A 319 14.15 -20.98 -28.34
C SER A 319 14.31 -19.47 -28.02
N VAL A 320 13.29 -18.80 -27.49
CA VAL A 320 13.33 -17.37 -27.15
C VAL A 320 13.45 -17.13 -25.64
N ILE A 321 13.24 -18.15 -24.80
CA ILE A 321 13.54 -18.08 -23.36
C ILE A 321 14.86 -18.81 -23.15
N GLY A 322 15.92 -18.03 -22.99
CA GLY A 322 17.31 -18.52 -22.92
C GLY A 322 17.46 -19.78 -22.05
N GLN A 323 18.10 -20.80 -22.64
CA GLN A 323 18.35 -22.13 -22.07
C GLN A 323 19.10 -22.16 -20.73
N VAL A 324 19.54 -21.02 -20.19
CA VAL A 324 20.27 -20.97 -18.92
C VAL A 324 19.34 -21.05 -17.71
N ALA A 325 18.04 -20.75 -17.86
CA ALA A 325 17.11 -20.73 -16.72
C ALA A 325 16.48 -22.09 -16.37
N PHE A 326 16.57 -23.10 -17.24
CA PHE A 326 15.87 -24.38 -17.02
C PHE A 326 16.74 -25.51 -16.44
N GLN A 327 18.05 -25.29 -16.23
CA GLN A 327 18.92 -26.31 -15.63
C GLN A 327 18.94 -26.32 -14.10
N GLN A 328 18.31 -25.36 -13.42
CA GLN A 328 18.39 -25.28 -11.95
C GLN A 328 17.25 -25.96 -11.17
N PHE A 329 16.23 -26.53 -11.83
CA PHE A 329 15.12 -27.17 -11.13
C PHE A 329 15.15 -28.71 -11.08
N THR A 330 16.15 -29.36 -11.70
CA THR A 330 16.23 -30.83 -11.74
C THR A 330 17.20 -31.44 -10.73
N ALA A 331 17.64 -30.69 -9.71
CA ALA A 331 18.62 -31.16 -8.72
C ALA A 331 18.14 -31.12 -7.26
N TRP A 332 16.83 -31.01 -7.00
CA TRP A 332 16.27 -31.06 -5.65
C TRP A 332 15.16 -32.11 -5.52
N GLU A 333 15.44 -33.33 -5.93
CA GLU A 333 14.78 -34.52 -5.37
C GLU A 333 15.85 -35.61 -5.18
N GLY A 334 16.34 -35.66 -3.95
CA GLY A 334 17.18 -36.67 -3.33
C GLY A 334 17.00 -36.56 -1.83
#